data_AF-A0A9X1I4S7-F1
#
_entry.id   AF-A0A9X1I4S7-F1
#
_cell.length_a   1.000
_cell.length_b   1.000
_cell.length_c   1.000
_cell.angle_alpha   90.00
_cell.angle_beta   90.00
_cell.angle_gamma   90.00
#
_symmetry.space_group_name_H-M   'P 1'
#
loop_
_entity.id
_entity.type
_entity.pdbx_description
1 polymer ?
#
loop_
_entity_poly.entity_id
_entity_poly.type
_entity_poly.pdbx_seq_one_letter_code
_entity_poly.pdbx_strand_id
1 'polypeptide(L)'
;MLEFIITTLAEIGLLREDFKHQKRIRAKEKQDGVKRPFQKYALQPSVLLFLCCFVLVVASSQLFFTYQRKFVFPKKTKKEIAEMSARAESYKSHFGKYPATINELIANSPMRQSWKTDAWDRPYQYIVTNNGNKFIIISAGPDGKFNTNDDIASK
;
A
#
# COMPACT_ATOMS: atom_id res chain seq x y z
N MET A 1 31.13 -11.04 12.66
CA MET A 1 32.27 -11.82 12.11
C MET A 1 31.79 -13.01 11.28
N LEU A 2 31.04 -13.96 11.85
CA LEU A 2 30.60 -15.17 11.12
C LEU A 2 29.70 -14.86 9.90
N GLU A 3 28.70 -13.99 10.04
CA GLU A 3 27.80 -13.61 8.93
C GLU A 3 28.54 -12.96 7.76
N PHE A 4 29.52 -12.11 8.06
CA PHE A 4 30.36 -11.47 7.04
C PHE A 4 31.18 -12.51 6.26
N ILE A 5 31.71 -13.53 6.93
CA ILE A 5 32.46 -14.61 6.28
C ILE A 5 31.52 -15.46 5.39
N ILE A 6 30.31 -15.75 5.85
CA ILE A 6 29.35 -16.57 5.09
C ILE A 6 28.84 -15.83 3.85
N THR A 7 28.51 -14.54 3.99
CA THR A 7 28.04 -13.70 2.89
C THR A 7 29.10 -13.54 1.80
N THR A 8 30.34 -13.24 2.19
CA THR A 8 31.46 -13.15 1.24
C THR A 8 31.74 -14.48 0.53
N LEU A 9 31.67 -15.62 1.22
CA LEU A 9 31.82 -16.94 0.57
C LEU A 9 30.69 -17.23 -0.42
N ALA A 10 29.45 -16.85 -0.09
CA ALA A 10 28.31 -17.02 -0.98
C ALA A 10 28.43 -16.17 -2.26
N GLU A 11 28.87 -14.91 -2.13
CA GLU A 11 29.13 -14.01 -3.26
C GLU A 11 30.22 -14.56 -4.20
N ILE A 12 31.34 -15.02 -3.63
CA ILE A 12 32.43 -15.65 -4.40
C ILE A 12 31.93 -16.91 -5.12
N GLY A 13 31.11 -17.73 -4.45
CA GLY A 13 30.48 -18.92 -5.03
C GLY A 13 29.61 -18.57 -6.25
N LEU A 14 28.82 -17.51 -6.14
CA LEU A 14 27.94 -17.05 -7.21
C LEU A 14 28.72 -16.53 -8.43
N LEU A 15 29.75 -15.71 -8.18
CA LEU A 15 30.65 -15.21 -9.24
C LEU A 15 31.35 -16.34 -9.99
N ARG A 16 31.71 -17.43 -9.29
CA ARG A 16 32.30 -18.62 -9.91
C ARG A 16 31.32 -19.31 -10.86
N GLU A 17 30.05 -19.43 -10.47
CA GLU A 17 29.03 -20.03 -11.32
C GLU A 17 28.69 -19.17 -12.54
N ASP A 18 28.64 -17.84 -12.37
CA ASP A 18 28.47 -16.90 -13.49
C ASP A 18 29.63 -17.01 -14.49
N PHE A 19 30.87 -17.11 -14.01
CA PHE A 19 32.03 -17.31 -14.85
C PHE A 19 31.97 -18.64 -15.63
N LYS A 20 31.61 -19.74 -14.96
CA LYS A 20 31.43 -21.05 -15.61
C LYS A 20 30.33 -20.99 -16.66
N HIS A 21 29.22 -20.34 -16.38
CA HIS A 21 28.11 -20.14 -17.32
C HIS A 21 28.58 -19.39 -18.57
N GLN A 22 29.22 -18.23 -18.39
CA GLN A 22 29.77 -17.46 -19.51
C GLN A 22 30.77 -18.26 -20.33
N LYS A 23 31.64 -19.06 -19.69
CA LYS A 23 32.61 -19.91 -20.39
C LYS A 23 31.92 -20.95 -21.26
N ARG A 24 30.87 -21.62 -20.75
CA ARG A 24 30.07 -22.60 -21.51
C ARG A 24 29.38 -21.96 -22.71
N ILE A 25 28.79 -20.76 -22.55
CA ILE A 25 28.14 -20.07 -23.66
C ILE A 25 29.16 -19.62 -24.72
N ARG A 26 30.31 -19.06 -24.31
CA ARG A 26 31.39 -18.69 -25.26
C ARG A 26 31.91 -19.88 -26.05
N ALA A 27 31.98 -21.07 -25.46
CA ALA A 27 32.38 -22.29 -26.17
C ALA A 27 31.36 -22.65 -27.27
N LYS A 28 30.05 -22.54 -26.98
CA LYS A 28 28.98 -22.74 -27.98
C LYS A 28 29.01 -21.67 -29.08
N GLU A 29 29.20 -20.40 -28.73
CA GLU A 29 29.33 -19.30 -29.70
C GLU A 29 30.51 -19.53 -30.67
N LYS A 30 31.61 -20.12 -30.19
CA LYS A 30 32.76 -20.47 -31.04
C LYS A 30 32.50 -21.67 -31.96
N GLN A 31 31.69 -22.64 -31.52
CA GLN A 31 31.33 -23.81 -32.32
C GLN A 31 30.35 -23.47 -33.43
N ASP A 32 29.32 -22.68 -33.10
CA ASP A 32 28.22 -22.41 -34.02
C ASP A 32 28.39 -21.09 -34.80
N GLY A 33 29.34 -20.23 -34.41
CA GLY A 33 29.54 -18.88 -34.97
C GLY A 33 28.46 -17.86 -34.61
N VAL A 34 27.37 -18.28 -33.96
CA VAL A 34 26.22 -17.43 -33.61
C VAL A 34 26.42 -16.81 -32.22
N LYS A 35 26.29 -15.49 -32.12
CA LYS A 35 26.33 -14.74 -30.84
C LYS A 35 25.03 -14.90 -30.06
N ARG A 36 25.11 -15.13 -28.75
CA ARG A 36 23.96 -15.35 -27.84
C ARG A 36 24.01 -14.40 -26.64
N PRO A 37 23.92 -13.07 -26.85
CA PRO A 37 24.09 -12.08 -25.79
C PRO A 37 23.05 -12.23 -24.66
N PHE A 38 21.80 -12.52 -25.00
CA PHE A 38 20.74 -12.71 -24.02
C PHE A 38 21.02 -13.88 -23.08
N GLN A 39 21.34 -15.06 -23.63
CA GLN A 39 21.66 -16.25 -22.83
C GLN A 39 22.93 -16.07 -22.00
N LYS A 40 23.88 -15.26 -22.48
CA LYS A 40 25.15 -15.00 -21.82
C LYS A 40 25.03 -14.09 -20.61
N TYR A 41 24.17 -13.07 -20.65
CA TYR A 41 24.05 -12.06 -19.59
C TYR A 41 22.73 -12.15 -18.80
N ALA A 42 21.59 -12.29 -19.47
CA ALA A 42 20.28 -12.29 -18.81
C ALA A 42 19.96 -13.61 -18.09
N LEU A 43 20.48 -14.74 -18.58
CA LEU A 43 20.29 -16.07 -17.98
C LEU A 43 21.47 -16.51 -17.10
N GLN A 44 22.22 -15.55 -16.55
CA GLN A 44 23.25 -15.86 -15.55
C GLN A 44 22.61 -16.30 -14.23
N PRO A 45 23.22 -17.26 -13.50
CA PRO A 45 22.75 -17.67 -12.18
C PRO A 45 22.47 -16.50 -11.22
N SER A 46 23.34 -15.49 -11.15
CA SER A 46 23.12 -14.31 -10.32
C SER A 46 21.87 -13.51 -10.70
N VAL A 47 21.69 -13.24 -11.99
CA VAL A 47 20.53 -12.52 -12.52
C VAL A 47 19.24 -13.30 -12.28
N LEU A 48 19.27 -14.62 -12.47
CA LEU A 48 18.13 -15.49 -12.20
C LEU A 48 17.72 -15.48 -10.72
N LEU A 49 18.69 -15.56 -9.79
CA LEU A 49 18.43 -15.44 -8.36
C LEU A 49 17.84 -14.08 -8.00
N PHE A 50 18.42 -13.00 -8.54
CA PHE A 50 17.91 -11.65 -8.35
C PHE A 50 16.46 -11.52 -8.84
N LEU A 51 16.15 -12.01 -10.05
CA LEU A 51 14.79 -11.98 -10.60
C LEU A 51 13.82 -12.80 -9.74
N CYS A 52 14.24 -13.97 -9.25
CA CYS A 52 13.43 -14.80 -8.36
C CYS A 52 13.10 -14.06 -7.06
N CYS A 53 14.09 -13.48 -6.40
CA CYS A 53 13.90 -12.67 -5.19
C CYS A 53 13.01 -11.45 -5.47
N PHE A 54 13.22 -10.79 -6.60
CA PHE A 54 12.41 -9.64 -7.01
C PHE A 54 10.94 -10.01 -7.17
N VAL A 55 10.65 -11.13 -7.84
CA VAL A 55 9.28 -11.64 -8.00
C VAL A 55 8.66 -11.97 -6.64
N LEU A 56 9.41 -12.57 -5.71
CA LEU A 56 8.93 -12.86 -4.35
C LEU A 56 8.60 -11.57 -3.57
N VAL A 57 9.44 -10.54 -3.66
CA VAL A 57 9.20 -9.25 -3.02
C VAL A 57 7.97 -8.56 -3.61
N VAL A 58 7.81 -8.57 -4.94
CA VAL A 58 6.64 -8.00 -5.60
C VAL A 58 5.37 -8.75 -5.19
N ALA A 59 5.38 -10.09 -5.22
CA ALA A 59 4.24 -10.91 -4.84
C ALA A 59 3.82 -10.71 -3.38
N SER A 60 4.79 -10.73 -2.46
CA SER A 60 4.53 -10.49 -1.03
C SER A 60 4.01 -9.08 -0.75
N SER A 61 4.54 -8.07 -1.46
CA SER A 61 4.05 -6.69 -1.40
C SER A 61 2.60 -6.58 -1.86
N GLN A 62 2.23 -7.18 -3.00
CA GLN A 62 0.85 -7.19 -3.49
C GLN A 62 -0.11 -7.86 -2.50
N LEU A 63 0.30 -8.99 -1.91
CA LEU A 63 -0.49 -9.67 -0.87
C LEU A 63 -0.66 -8.79 0.38
N PHE A 64 0.39 -8.11 0.82
CA PHE A 64 0.33 -7.20 1.94
C PHE A 64 -0.62 -6.02 1.71
N PHE A 65 -0.51 -5.35 0.56
CA PHE A 65 -1.38 -4.22 0.23
C PHE A 65 -2.86 -4.63 0.06
N THR A 66 -3.12 -5.77 -0.56
CA THR A 66 -4.49 -6.30 -0.68
C THR A 66 -5.09 -6.68 0.67
N TYR A 67 -4.30 -7.28 1.56
CA TYR A 67 -4.70 -7.56 2.93
C TYR A 67 -5.05 -6.28 3.70
N GLN A 68 -4.17 -5.26 3.65
CA GLN A 68 -4.40 -3.98 4.32
C GLN A 68 -5.70 -3.32 3.86
N ARG A 69 -5.89 -3.22 2.53
CA ARG A 69 -7.09 -2.62 1.94
C ARG A 69 -8.38 -3.34 2.31
N LYS A 70 -8.34 -4.66 2.50
CA LYS A 70 -9.54 -5.46 2.80
C LYS A 70 -9.89 -5.52 4.28
N PHE A 71 -8.90 -5.61 5.17
CA PHE A 71 -9.14 -5.91 6.59
C PHE A 71 -8.78 -4.77 7.54
N VAL A 72 -7.74 -4.00 7.24
CA VAL A 72 -7.25 -2.94 8.12
C VAL A 72 -8.02 -1.64 7.86
N PHE A 73 -8.18 -1.28 6.59
CA PHE A 73 -8.77 0.00 6.20
C PHE A 73 -10.23 0.16 6.66
N PRO A 74 -11.13 -0.83 6.48
CA PRO A 74 -12.50 -0.69 6.98
C PRO A 74 -12.58 -0.50 8.50
N LYS A 75 -11.69 -1.15 9.26
CA LYS A 75 -11.65 -1.01 10.72
C LYS A 75 -11.16 0.38 11.12
N LYS A 76 -10.12 0.89 10.44
CA LYS A 76 -9.61 2.25 10.65
C LYS A 76 -10.66 3.30 10.31
N THR A 77 -11.29 3.22 9.15
CA THR A 77 -12.35 4.14 8.71
C THR A 77 -13.53 4.13 9.68
N LYS A 78 -14.00 2.97 10.14
CA LYS A 78 -15.08 2.89 11.16
C LYS A 78 -14.69 3.58 12.47
N LYS A 79 -13.44 3.45 12.90
CA LYS A 79 -12.93 4.10 14.10
C LYS A 79 -12.87 5.61 13.92
N GLU A 80 -12.34 6.09 12.80
CA GLU A 80 -12.29 7.52 12.47
C GLU A 80 -13.69 8.14 12.39
N ILE A 81 -14.65 7.46 11.76
CA ILE A 81 -16.05 7.92 11.72
C ILE A 81 -16.63 8.02 13.13
N ALA A 82 -16.38 7.05 14.00
CA ALA A 82 -16.86 7.11 15.38
C ALA A 82 -16.24 8.27 16.17
N GLU A 83 -14.94 8.53 16.00
CA GLU A 83 -14.23 9.67 16.61
C GLU A 83 -14.77 11.01 16.08
N MET A 84 -15.01 11.11 14.78
CA MET A 84 -15.62 12.28 14.14
C MET A 84 -17.04 12.51 14.65
N SER A 85 -17.86 11.46 14.79
CA SER A 85 -19.21 11.56 15.34
C SER A 85 -19.21 12.07 16.78
N ALA A 86 -18.39 11.50 17.65
CA ALA A 86 -18.26 11.95 19.04
C ALA A 86 -17.80 13.43 19.11
N ARG A 87 -16.91 13.84 18.21
CA ARG A 87 -16.48 15.24 18.13
C ARG A 87 -17.58 16.17 17.63
N ALA A 88 -18.40 15.73 16.68
CA ALA A 88 -19.53 16.49 16.15
C ALA A 88 -20.61 16.68 17.23
N GLU A 89 -20.86 15.66 18.06
CA GLU A 89 -21.73 15.77 19.24
C GLU A 89 -21.20 16.79 20.24
N SER A 90 -19.91 16.70 20.60
CA SER A 90 -19.27 17.71 21.45
C SER A 90 -19.37 19.12 20.84
N TYR A 91 -19.19 19.26 19.52
CA TYR A 91 -19.34 20.53 18.82
C TYR A 91 -20.76 21.10 19.02
N LYS A 92 -21.79 20.27 18.85
CA LYS A 92 -23.19 20.68 19.07
C LYS A 92 -23.44 21.09 20.51
N SER A 93 -22.87 20.41 21.50
CA SER A 93 -23.01 20.80 22.91
C SER A 93 -22.40 22.17 23.22
N HIS A 94 -21.32 22.56 22.53
CA HIS A 94 -20.68 23.86 22.74
C HIS A 94 -21.31 25.01 21.92
N PHE A 95 -21.74 24.74 20.69
CA PHE A 95 -22.19 25.78 19.74
C PHE A 95 -23.69 25.73 19.43
N GLY A 96 -24.42 24.76 19.97
CA GLY A 96 -25.86 24.57 19.75
C GLY A 96 -26.25 24.00 18.39
N LYS A 97 -25.29 23.80 17.46
CA LYS A 97 -25.51 23.30 16.09
C LYS A 97 -24.38 22.36 15.66
N TYR A 98 -24.64 21.47 14.70
CA TYR A 98 -23.57 20.70 14.05
C TYR A 98 -22.71 21.57 13.12
N PRO A 99 -21.44 21.22 12.88
CA PRO A 99 -20.61 21.93 11.91
C PRO A 99 -21.21 21.79 10.51
N ALA A 100 -21.08 22.82 9.66
CA ALA A 100 -21.63 22.81 8.30
C ALA A 100 -20.78 21.95 7.35
N THR A 101 -19.48 21.82 7.64
CA THR A 101 -18.53 21.08 6.82
C THR A 101 -17.59 20.24 7.67
N ILE A 102 -17.00 19.20 7.07
CA ILE A 102 -15.97 18.39 7.73
C ILE A 102 -14.73 19.22 8.10
N ASN A 103 -14.42 20.28 7.33
CA ASN A 103 -13.30 21.17 7.62
C ASN A 103 -13.52 21.96 8.92
N GLU A 104 -14.75 22.37 9.22
CA GLU A 104 -15.09 22.98 10.51
C GLU A 104 -14.92 22.00 11.68
N LEU A 105 -15.22 20.71 11.45
CA LEU A 105 -15.00 19.65 12.44
C LEU A 105 -13.50 19.39 12.70
N ILE A 106 -12.65 19.47 11.67
CA ILE A 106 -11.19 19.31 11.77
C ILE A 106 -10.54 20.54 12.40
N ALA A 107 -10.98 21.74 11.99
CA ALA A 107 -10.38 23.03 12.34
C ALA A 107 -8.85 23.04 12.10
N ASN A 108 -8.10 23.89 12.82
CA ASN A 108 -6.64 24.02 12.67
C ASN A 108 -5.85 22.97 13.48
N SER A 109 -6.40 21.79 13.70
CA SER A 109 -5.78 20.76 14.53
C SER A 109 -4.89 19.84 13.68
N PRO A 110 -3.57 19.77 13.93
CA PRO A 110 -2.67 18.90 13.19
C PRO A 110 -3.06 17.43 13.28
N MET A 111 -3.48 16.98 14.48
CA MET A 111 -3.88 15.59 14.71
C MET A 111 -5.13 15.13 13.95
N ARG A 112 -5.93 16.07 13.44
CA ARG A 112 -7.21 15.78 12.74
C ARG A 112 -7.10 15.97 11.23
N GLN A 113 -5.92 16.32 10.70
CA GLN A 113 -5.73 16.49 9.26
C GLN A 113 -5.96 15.18 8.49
N SER A 114 -5.76 14.03 9.14
CA SER A 114 -6.06 12.72 8.56
C SER A 114 -7.56 12.47 8.33
N TRP A 115 -8.46 13.24 8.95
CA TRP A 115 -9.91 13.08 8.77
C TRP A 115 -10.44 13.69 7.46
N LYS A 116 -9.57 14.29 6.63
CA LYS A 116 -9.96 14.79 5.31
C LYS A 116 -10.34 13.66 4.35
N THR A 117 -9.69 12.52 4.52
CA THR A 117 -9.84 11.35 3.66
C THR A 117 -9.96 10.09 4.50
N ASP A 118 -10.63 9.08 3.96
CA ASP A 118 -10.69 7.76 4.55
C ASP A 118 -9.37 6.99 4.38
N ALA A 119 -9.34 5.75 4.87
CA ALA A 119 -8.17 4.89 4.79
C ALA A 119 -7.76 4.53 3.34
N TRP A 120 -8.62 4.74 2.34
CA TRP A 120 -8.30 4.58 0.90
C TRP A 120 -7.92 5.90 0.22
N ASP A 121 -7.62 6.94 1.00
CA ASP A 121 -7.28 8.29 0.54
C ASP A 121 -8.41 8.96 -0.25
N ARG A 122 -9.67 8.67 0.11
CA ARG A 122 -10.85 9.25 -0.54
C ARG A 122 -11.57 10.22 0.38
N PRO A 123 -12.08 11.35 -0.13
CA PRO A 123 -12.76 12.33 0.72
C PRO A 123 -14.04 11.74 1.31
N TYR A 124 -14.28 12.00 2.60
CA TYR A 124 -15.56 11.69 3.23
C TYR A 124 -16.68 12.59 2.69
N GLN A 125 -17.88 12.05 2.55
CA GLN A 125 -19.09 12.84 2.33
C GLN A 125 -19.70 13.21 3.67
N TYR A 126 -19.83 14.51 3.94
CA TYR A 126 -20.43 15.03 5.17
C TYR A 126 -21.73 15.76 4.83
N ILE A 127 -22.85 15.26 5.33
CA ILE A 127 -24.19 15.80 5.05
C ILE A 127 -24.86 16.17 6.36
N VAL A 128 -25.26 17.44 6.48
CA VAL A 128 -26.11 17.89 7.58
C VAL A 128 -27.56 17.90 7.11
N THR A 129 -28.43 17.19 7.82
CA THR A 129 -29.86 17.08 7.50
C THR A 129 -30.72 17.65 8.62
N ASN A 130 -32.01 17.84 8.34
CA ASN A 130 -33.02 18.21 9.34
C ASN A 130 -32.72 19.58 10.00
N ASN A 131 -32.48 20.61 9.19
CA ASN A 131 -32.20 21.99 9.63
C ASN A 131 -31.03 22.11 10.63
N GLY A 132 -29.98 21.29 10.48
CA GLY A 132 -28.82 21.35 11.38
C GLY A 132 -28.88 20.42 12.59
N ASN A 133 -29.94 19.59 12.70
CA ASN A 133 -30.15 18.71 13.85
C ASN A 133 -29.69 17.27 13.67
N LYS A 134 -29.30 16.86 12.45
CA LYS A 134 -28.72 15.54 12.17
C LYS A 134 -27.52 15.70 11.24
N PHE A 135 -26.54 14.81 11.36
CA PHE A 135 -25.40 14.72 10.44
C PHE A 135 -25.18 13.28 10.01
N ILE A 136 -24.58 13.09 8.84
CA ILE A 136 -24.18 11.80 8.31
C ILE A 136 -22.78 11.95 7.72
N ILE A 137 -21.87 11.05 8.09
CA ILE A 137 -20.53 10.93 7.53
C ILE A 137 -20.47 9.62 6.76
N ILE A 138 -20.12 9.66 5.47
CA ILE A 138 -20.07 8.48 4.59
C ILE A 138 -18.67 8.39 3.97
N SER A 139 -18.04 7.22 4.06
CA SER A 139 -16.88 6.84 3.24
C SER A 139 -17.36 5.98 2.09
N ALA A 140 -16.83 6.27 0.89
CA ALA A 140 -17.08 5.54 -0.36
C ALA A 140 -16.44 4.13 -0.40
N GLY A 141 -15.94 3.64 0.74
CA GLY A 141 -15.40 2.29 0.85
C GLY A 141 -14.19 2.01 -0.04
N PRO A 142 -13.86 0.73 -0.28
CA PRO A 142 -12.82 0.27 -1.20
C PRO A 142 -13.13 0.49 -2.69
N ASP A 143 -14.39 0.63 -3.11
CA ASP A 143 -14.75 0.79 -4.53
C ASP A 143 -14.68 2.25 -5.02
N GLY A 144 -14.96 3.21 -4.13
CA GLY A 144 -14.79 4.65 -4.34
C GLY A 144 -16.01 5.31 -4.92
N LYS A 145 -17.15 4.64 -4.88
CA LYS A 145 -18.42 5.14 -5.36
C LYS A 145 -19.37 5.21 -4.18
N PHE A 146 -19.99 6.37 -3.99
CA PHE A 146 -21.05 6.49 -3.00
C PHE A 146 -22.34 5.79 -3.48
N ASN A 147 -23.16 5.38 -2.53
CA ASN A 147 -24.41 4.61 -2.68
C ASN A 147 -24.19 3.17 -3.12
N THR A 148 -23.15 2.53 -2.58
CA THR A 148 -22.82 1.12 -2.82
C THR A 148 -22.83 0.34 -1.50
N ASN A 149 -22.80 -1.00 -1.60
CA ASN A 149 -22.88 -1.86 -0.42
C ASN A 149 -21.64 -1.81 0.48
N ASP A 150 -20.52 -1.27 -0.02
CA ASP A 150 -19.26 -1.15 0.71
C ASP A 150 -19.07 0.21 1.41
N ASP A 151 -20.05 1.11 1.27
CA ASP A 151 -20.10 2.37 1.99
C ASP A 151 -20.09 2.17 3.51
N ILE A 152 -19.33 3.04 4.19
CA ILE A 152 -19.26 3.05 5.65
C ILE A 152 -19.84 4.38 6.14
N ALA A 153 -21.01 4.32 6.77
CA ALA A 153 -21.70 5.50 7.30
C ALA A 153 -21.66 5.59 8.84
N SER A 154 -21.72 6.81 9.36
CA SER A 154 -21.98 7.08 10.79
C SER A 154 -23.40 6.62 11.17
N LYS A 155 -23.54 6.01 12.35
CA LYS A 155 -24.84 5.68 12.94
C LYS A 155 -25.49 6.90 13.59
#